data_AF-A0A932WC44-F1
#
_entry.id   AF-A0A932WC44-F1
#
_cell.length_a   1.000
_cell.length_b   1.000
_cell.length_c   1.000
_cell.angle_alpha   90.00
_cell.angle_beta   90.00
_cell.angle_gamma   90.00
#
_symmetry.space_group_name_H-M   'P 1'
#
loop_
_entity.id
_entity.type
_entity.pdbx_description
1 polymer ?
#
loop_
_entity_poly.entity_id
_entity_poly.type
_entity_poly.pdbx_seq_one_letter_code
_entity_poly.pdbx_strand_id
1 'polypeptide(L)'
;MKPSHILSSVAVAGLFFLSGATGLVFEILWARMLGPWIGAGPATNALVIGAFMGGLAAGGLLAGRVRGKPLAAYGCAEVGVGLWGLATPSVMSALGPLFSGAFGLGETHAAACLALKGVATALLVVPPTILMGASFPLLARHARAGAAWLYAMNTAGAVLGSLFGGLILLPAIGASSTRIAASVLDIVIGFLALSLAMAIEPGSGQEEAQRNDGEAVGWQLLATIALWGAATMAGELACERTLALALGSSVYSLTFVVAAFIAG
;
A
#
# COMPACT_ATOMS: atom_id res chain seq x y z
N MET A 1 23.98 -23.99 -2.44
CA MET A 1 23.78 -22.68 -1.77
C MET A 1 24.23 -22.82 -0.31
N LYS A 2 25.00 -21.87 0.25
CA LYS A 2 25.37 -21.94 1.68
C LYS A 2 24.11 -21.76 2.55
N PRO A 3 23.98 -22.46 3.69
CA PRO A 3 22.79 -22.41 4.57
C PRO A 3 22.41 -20.99 5.04
N SER A 4 23.37 -20.06 5.12
CA SER A 4 23.13 -18.65 5.45
C SER A 4 22.26 -17.90 4.41
N HIS A 5 22.35 -18.25 3.12
CA HIS A 5 21.56 -17.61 2.07
C HIS A 5 20.09 -18.07 2.06
N ILE A 6 19.84 -19.32 2.45
CA ILE A 6 18.47 -19.85 2.52
C ILE A 6 17.72 -19.15 3.66
N LEU A 7 18.38 -19.02 4.81
CA LEU A 7 17.80 -18.35 5.97
C LEU A 7 17.48 -16.87 5.69
N SER A 8 18.36 -16.15 4.96
CA SER A 8 18.08 -14.77 4.55
C SER A 8 16.90 -14.66 3.59
N SER A 9 16.77 -15.58 2.63
CA SER A 9 15.64 -15.56 1.68
C SER A 9 14.29 -15.83 2.37
N VAL A 10 14.25 -16.77 3.31
CA VAL A 10 13.04 -17.05 4.11
C VAL A 10 12.69 -15.85 5.01
N ALA A 11 13.69 -15.22 5.64
CA ALA A 11 13.47 -14.03 6.45
C ALA A 11 12.90 -12.86 5.63
N VAL A 12 13.46 -12.59 4.45
CA VAL A 12 12.97 -11.53 3.55
C VAL A 12 11.55 -11.82 3.07
N ALA A 13 11.23 -13.08 2.75
CA ALA A 13 9.87 -13.47 2.39
C ALA A 13 8.87 -13.27 3.55
N GLY A 14 9.25 -13.61 4.78
CA GLY A 14 8.43 -13.37 5.97
C GLY A 14 8.22 -11.89 6.25
N LEU A 15 9.27 -11.07 6.10
CA LEU A 15 9.15 -9.61 6.22
C LEU A 15 8.19 -9.04 5.17
N PHE A 16 8.27 -9.52 3.93
CA PHE A 16 7.43 -9.02 2.85
C PHE A 16 5.97 -9.52 2.94
N PHE A 17 5.75 -10.72 3.48
CA PHE A 17 4.41 -11.17 3.89
C PHE A 17 3.79 -10.24 4.94
N LEU A 18 4.54 -9.89 5.99
CA LEU A 18 4.02 -9.01 7.04
C LEU A 18 3.78 -7.58 6.52
N SER A 19 4.65 -7.07 5.65
CA SER A 19 4.49 -5.77 4.97
C SER A 19 3.26 -5.74 4.07
N GLY A 20 3.00 -6.82 3.32
CA GLY A 20 1.75 -6.97 2.57
C GLY A 20 0.52 -6.92 3.49
N ALA A 21 0.58 -7.59 4.63
CA ALA A 21 -0.51 -7.60 5.60
C ALA A 21 -0.78 -6.22 6.21
N THR A 22 0.25 -5.53 6.70
CA THR A 22 0.13 -4.17 7.27
C THR A 22 -0.33 -3.16 6.22
N GLY A 23 0.12 -3.31 4.98
CA GLY A 23 -0.26 -2.43 3.89
C GLY A 23 -1.76 -2.40 3.63
N LEU A 24 -2.39 -3.58 3.58
CA LEU A 24 -3.84 -3.68 3.39
C LEU A 24 -4.63 -3.33 4.65
N VAL A 25 -4.05 -3.54 5.84
CA VAL A 25 -4.61 -2.98 7.08
C VAL A 25 -4.67 -1.46 6.99
N PHE A 26 -3.62 -0.78 6.52
CA PHE A 26 -3.59 0.67 6.34
C PHE A 26 -4.60 1.19 5.32
N GLU A 27 -4.77 0.51 4.19
CA GLU A 27 -5.78 0.87 3.20
C GLU A 27 -7.19 0.91 3.81
N ILE A 28 -7.58 -0.17 4.50
CA ILE A 28 -8.88 -0.26 5.18
C ILE A 28 -8.98 0.79 6.30
N LEU A 29 -7.89 1.05 7.02
CA LEU A 29 -7.83 2.05 8.07
C LEU A 29 -8.08 3.45 7.54
N TRP A 30 -7.41 3.86 6.46
CA TRP A 30 -7.59 5.18 5.87
C TRP A 30 -8.98 5.33 5.26
N ALA A 31 -9.52 4.30 4.60
CA ALA A 31 -10.92 4.28 4.15
C ALA A 31 -11.89 4.52 5.31
N ARG A 32 -11.69 3.84 6.45
CA ARG A 32 -12.53 4.02 7.64
C ARG A 32 -12.36 5.38 8.31
N MET A 33 -11.14 5.91 8.37
CA MET A 33 -10.85 7.20 9.00
C MET A 33 -11.33 8.39 8.16
N LEU A 34 -11.30 8.27 6.83
CA LEU A 34 -11.77 9.29 5.90
C LEU A 34 -13.29 9.30 5.69
N GLY A 35 -13.96 8.17 5.96
CA GLY A 35 -15.42 8.03 5.81
C GLY A 35 -16.24 9.18 6.42
N PRO A 36 -15.99 9.58 7.69
CA PRO A 36 -16.68 10.71 8.32
C PRO A 36 -16.47 12.06 7.62
N TRP A 37 -15.34 12.27 6.93
CA TRP A 37 -14.97 13.53 6.29
C TRP A 37 -15.43 13.63 4.85
N ILE A 38 -15.48 12.51 4.14
CA ILE A 38 -15.83 12.47 2.72
C ILE A 38 -17.33 12.20 2.53
N GLY A 39 -17.92 11.34 3.35
CA GLY A 39 -19.30 10.87 3.24
C GLY A 39 -19.39 9.37 3.03
N ALA A 40 -20.57 8.80 3.29
CA ALA A 40 -20.74 7.36 3.40
C ALA A 40 -20.50 6.60 2.07
N GLY A 41 -19.79 5.48 2.19
CA GLY A 41 -19.82 4.37 1.24
C GLY A 41 -18.82 4.48 0.07
N PRO A 42 -19.25 4.22 -1.18
CA PRO A 42 -18.34 3.96 -2.30
C PRO A 42 -17.42 5.12 -2.69
N ALA A 43 -17.85 6.37 -2.50
CA ALA A 43 -17.05 7.53 -2.91
C ALA A 43 -15.75 7.65 -2.11
N THR A 44 -15.79 7.35 -0.81
CA THR A 44 -14.61 7.32 0.05
C THR A 44 -13.64 6.23 -0.42
N ASN A 45 -14.16 5.02 -0.63
CA ASN A 45 -13.34 3.88 -0.99
C ASN A 45 -12.72 4.06 -2.39
N ALA A 46 -13.46 4.61 -3.35
CA ALA A 46 -12.93 4.97 -4.66
C ALA A 46 -11.74 5.95 -4.57
N LEU A 47 -11.84 6.98 -3.73
CA LEU A 47 -10.75 7.94 -3.53
C LEU A 47 -9.54 7.30 -2.85
N VAL A 48 -9.77 6.46 -1.83
CA VAL A 48 -8.68 5.77 -1.12
C VAL A 48 -7.99 4.75 -2.03
N ILE A 49 -8.73 3.83 -2.64
CA ILE A 49 -8.18 2.81 -3.56
C ILE A 49 -7.46 3.50 -4.72
N GLY A 50 -8.09 4.52 -5.31
CA GLY A 50 -7.48 5.28 -6.41
C GLY A 50 -6.16 5.95 -6.01
N ALA A 51 -6.10 6.60 -4.85
CA ALA A 51 -4.88 7.18 -4.32
C ALA A 51 -3.84 6.12 -3.95
N PHE A 52 -4.28 5.00 -3.39
CA PHE A 52 -3.43 3.89 -2.96
C PHE A 52 -2.74 3.23 -4.16
N MET A 53 -3.51 2.86 -5.19
CA MET A 53 -3.00 2.29 -6.43
C MET A 53 -2.14 3.27 -7.21
N GLY A 54 -2.54 4.56 -7.25
CA GLY A 54 -1.74 5.62 -7.86
C GLY A 54 -0.38 5.78 -7.19
N GLY A 55 -0.34 5.74 -5.86
CA GLY A 55 0.89 5.77 -5.08
C GLY A 55 1.75 4.52 -5.29
N LEU A 56 1.16 3.32 -5.27
CA LEU A 56 1.88 2.06 -5.56
C LEU A 56 2.55 2.11 -6.95
N ALA A 57 1.82 2.55 -7.98
CA ALA A 57 2.34 2.71 -9.33
C ALA A 57 3.51 3.71 -9.39
N ALA A 58 3.35 4.89 -8.76
CA ALA A 58 4.42 5.88 -8.68
C ALA A 58 5.65 5.35 -7.95
N GLY A 59 5.47 4.66 -6.82
CA GLY A 59 6.52 4.00 -6.06
C GLY A 59 7.31 2.99 -6.88
N GLY A 60 6.60 2.13 -7.62
CA GLY A 60 7.22 1.14 -8.50
C GLY A 60 8.11 1.76 -9.58
N LEU A 61 7.65 2.87 -10.19
CA LEU A 61 8.43 3.63 -11.19
C LEU A 61 9.64 4.34 -10.58
N LEU A 62 9.52 4.83 -9.34
CA LEU A 62 10.61 5.53 -8.64
C LEU A 62 11.66 4.56 -8.08
N ALA A 63 11.29 3.32 -7.79
CA ALA A 63 12.20 2.31 -7.25
C ALA A 63 13.41 2.01 -8.16
N GLY A 64 13.25 2.13 -9.48
CA GLY A 64 14.33 1.99 -10.45
C GLY A 64 15.40 3.09 -10.35
N ARG A 65 15.05 4.26 -9.80
CA ARG A 65 15.97 5.39 -9.59
C ARG A 65 16.73 5.29 -8.27
N VAL A 66 16.31 4.41 -7.37
CA VAL A 66 16.95 4.23 -6.06
C VAL A 66 18.29 3.53 -6.23
N ARG A 67 19.36 4.24 -5.83
CA ARG A 67 20.74 3.76 -5.80
C ARG A 67 21.09 3.21 -4.42
N GLY A 68 22.08 2.34 -4.35
CA GLY A 68 22.56 1.74 -3.09
C GLY A 68 22.06 0.31 -2.86
N LYS A 69 22.04 -0.12 -1.59
CA LYS A 69 21.64 -1.48 -1.18
C LYS A 69 20.10 -1.61 -1.21
N PRO A 70 19.51 -2.45 -2.09
CA PRO A 70 18.05 -2.53 -2.24
C PRO A 70 17.32 -2.94 -0.95
N LEU A 71 17.90 -3.87 -0.18
CA LEU A 71 17.32 -4.32 1.09
C LEU A 71 17.33 -3.21 2.17
N ALA A 72 18.34 -2.35 2.16
CA ALA A 72 18.39 -1.21 3.08
C ALA A 72 17.36 -0.13 2.66
N ALA A 73 17.22 0.12 1.36
CA ALA A 73 16.20 1.03 0.86
C ALA A 73 14.78 0.54 1.18
N TYR A 74 14.51 -0.76 1.06
CA TYR A 74 13.27 -1.38 1.53
C TYR A 74 13.08 -1.15 3.03
N GLY A 75 14.09 -1.42 3.86
CA GLY A 75 13.98 -1.19 5.29
C GLY A 75 13.67 0.27 5.67
N CYS A 76 14.28 1.24 4.98
CA CYS A 76 13.95 2.66 5.15
C CYS A 76 12.52 3.00 4.71
N ALA A 77 12.03 2.37 3.64
CA ALA A 77 10.66 2.55 3.15
C ALA A 77 9.65 2.08 4.20
N GLU A 78 9.82 0.87 4.76
CA GLU A 78 8.94 0.32 5.80
C GLU A 78 8.95 1.17 7.08
N VAL A 79 10.12 1.64 7.54
CA VAL A 79 10.18 2.61 8.65
C VAL A 79 9.39 3.88 8.32
N GLY A 80 9.52 4.39 7.09
CA GLY A 80 8.78 5.56 6.63
C GLY A 80 7.27 5.36 6.64
N VAL A 81 6.77 4.20 6.19
CA VAL A 81 5.35 3.84 6.23
C VAL A 81 4.85 3.80 7.68
N GLY A 82 5.58 3.11 8.56
CA GLY A 82 5.19 3.01 9.95
C GLY A 82 5.17 4.37 10.67
N LEU A 83 6.17 5.23 10.44
CA LEU A 83 6.20 6.61 10.94
C LEU A 83 5.03 7.44 10.40
N TRP A 84 4.68 7.29 9.12
CA TRP A 84 3.53 7.95 8.53
C TRP A 84 2.20 7.49 9.15
N GLY A 85 2.07 6.18 9.42
CA GLY A 85 0.92 5.64 10.14
C GLY A 85 0.79 6.22 11.57
N LEU A 86 1.92 6.46 12.26
CA LEU A 86 1.90 7.15 13.56
C LEU A 86 1.50 8.62 13.42
N ALA A 87 1.99 9.30 12.38
CA ALA A 87 1.71 10.71 12.10
C ALA A 87 0.31 10.97 11.51
N THR A 88 -0.40 9.93 11.07
CA THR A 88 -1.72 10.01 10.42
C THR A 88 -2.72 10.94 11.13
N PRO A 89 -2.91 10.90 12.47
CA PRO A 89 -3.81 11.83 13.15
C PRO A 89 -3.40 13.29 12.97
N SER A 90 -2.11 13.60 13.10
CA SER A 90 -1.56 14.94 12.92
C SER A 90 -1.72 15.43 11.47
N VAL A 91 -1.49 14.53 10.50
CA VAL A 91 -1.73 14.82 9.08
C VAL A 91 -3.20 15.13 8.84
N MET A 92 -4.12 14.33 9.38
CA MET A 92 -5.56 14.61 9.26
C MET A 92 -5.97 15.94 9.89
N SER A 93 -5.42 16.29 11.06
CA SER A 93 -5.65 17.60 11.67
C SER A 93 -5.16 18.74 10.77
N ALA A 94 -3.98 18.60 10.15
CA ALA A 94 -3.45 19.58 9.20
C ALA A 94 -4.29 19.69 7.92
N LEU A 95 -4.94 18.60 7.49
CA LEU A 95 -5.85 18.57 6.34
C LEU A 95 -7.27 19.08 6.67
N GLY A 96 -7.57 19.35 7.95
CA GLY A 96 -8.86 19.87 8.42
C GLY A 96 -9.41 21.07 7.62
N PRO A 97 -8.59 22.08 7.24
CA PRO A 97 -9.05 23.19 6.42
C PRO A 97 -9.53 22.78 5.02
N LEU A 98 -8.93 21.76 4.39
CA LEU A 98 -9.36 21.26 3.08
C LEU A 98 -10.73 20.58 3.18
N PHE A 99 -10.93 19.76 4.21
CA PHE A 99 -12.23 19.13 4.46
C PHE A 99 -13.29 20.18 4.81
N SER A 100 -12.96 21.15 5.67
CA SER A 100 -13.88 22.24 6.03
C SER A 100 -14.26 23.09 4.82
N GLY A 101 -13.30 23.40 3.93
CA GLY A 101 -13.55 24.07 2.67
C GLY A 101 -14.47 23.26 1.74
N ALA A 102 -14.28 21.94 1.67
CA ALA A 102 -15.15 21.06 0.90
C ALA A 102 -16.59 21.03 1.46
N PHE A 103 -16.77 21.05 2.79
CA PHE A 103 -18.09 21.17 3.42
C PHE A 103 -18.75 22.52 3.12
N GLY A 104 -17.99 23.62 3.14
CA GLY A 104 -18.50 24.97 2.87
C GLY A 104 -18.99 25.19 1.44
N LEU A 105 -18.44 24.45 0.46
CA LEU A 105 -18.88 24.50 -0.94
C LEU A 105 -20.26 23.86 -1.17
N GLY A 106 -20.66 22.90 -0.33
CA GLY A 106 -21.93 22.19 -0.43
C GLY A 106 -22.17 21.49 -1.78
N GLU A 107 -23.43 21.18 -2.08
CA GLU A 107 -23.84 20.55 -3.34
C GLU A 107 -23.75 21.50 -4.54
N THR A 108 -23.80 22.82 -4.29
CA THR A 108 -23.76 23.89 -5.30
C THR A 108 -22.48 23.86 -6.14
N HIS A 109 -21.39 23.36 -5.57
CA HIS A 109 -20.11 23.18 -6.24
C HIS A 109 -19.57 21.74 -6.07
N ALA A 110 -20.41 20.75 -6.39
CA ALA A 110 -20.12 19.33 -6.21
C ALA A 110 -18.74 18.89 -6.76
N ALA A 111 -18.36 19.35 -7.96
CA ALA A 111 -17.06 19.01 -8.56
C ALA A 111 -15.87 19.57 -7.75
N ALA A 112 -15.96 20.81 -7.28
CA ALA A 112 -14.91 21.42 -6.46
C ALA A 112 -14.85 20.80 -5.06
N CYS A 113 -16.00 20.45 -4.48
CA CYS A 113 -16.08 19.69 -3.23
C CYS A 113 -15.37 18.33 -3.36
N LEU A 114 -15.65 17.58 -4.43
CA LEU A 114 -15.01 16.30 -4.71
C LEU A 114 -13.50 16.45 -4.94
N ALA A 115 -13.08 17.48 -5.68
CA ALA A 115 -11.67 17.75 -5.92
C ALA A 115 -10.91 18.02 -4.61
N LEU A 116 -11.44 18.84 -3.70
CA LEU A 116 -10.83 19.09 -2.39
C LEU A 116 -10.73 17.82 -1.53
N LYS A 117 -11.79 17.00 -1.50
CA LYS A 117 -11.78 15.70 -0.81
C LYS A 117 -10.74 14.75 -1.41
N GLY A 118 -10.62 14.73 -2.74
CA GLY A 118 -9.62 13.95 -3.46
C GLY A 118 -8.20 14.41 -3.15
N VAL A 119 -7.94 15.72 -3.14
CA VAL A 119 -6.63 16.29 -2.76
C VAL A 119 -6.27 15.93 -1.32
N ALA A 120 -7.21 16.10 -0.37
CA ALA A 120 -6.95 15.73 1.02
C ALA A 120 -6.67 14.22 1.17
N THR A 121 -7.41 13.37 0.45
CA THR A 121 -7.17 11.92 0.42
C THR A 121 -5.80 11.60 -0.16
N ALA A 122 -5.44 12.20 -1.30
CA ALA A 122 -4.15 11.98 -1.94
C ALA A 122 -2.99 12.41 -1.04
N LEU A 123 -3.09 13.56 -0.38
CA LEU A 123 -2.07 14.04 0.56
C LEU A 123 -1.88 13.11 1.77
N LEU A 124 -2.92 12.38 2.18
CA LEU A 124 -2.83 11.40 3.26
C LEU A 124 -2.28 10.05 2.79
N VAL A 125 -2.75 9.55 1.65
CA VAL A 125 -2.57 8.15 1.21
C VAL A 125 -1.40 7.97 0.26
N VAL A 126 -1.14 8.93 -0.64
CA VAL A 126 -0.08 8.79 -1.67
C VAL A 126 1.33 8.72 -1.08
N PRO A 127 1.73 9.54 -0.08
CA PRO A 127 3.10 9.49 0.45
C PRO A 127 3.54 8.11 0.96
N PRO A 128 2.80 7.40 1.84
CA PRO A 128 3.19 6.08 2.31
C PRO A 128 3.06 5.02 1.20
N THR A 129 2.09 5.15 0.30
CA THR A 129 1.87 4.15 -0.76
C THR A 129 2.92 4.22 -1.87
N ILE A 130 3.57 5.37 -2.07
CA ILE A 130 4.80 5.45 -2.87
C ILE A 130 5.92 4.60 -2.26
N LEU A 131 6.06 4.62 -0.93
CA LEU A 131 7.06 3.79 -0.25
C LEU A 131 6.71 2.30 -0.38
N MET A 132 5.44 1.94 -0.16
CA MET A 132 4.94 0.57 -0.31
C MET A 132 5.09 0.05 -1.75
N GLY A 133 4.84 0.91 -2.75
CA GLY A 133 5.01 0.58 -4.17
C GLY A 133 6.46 0.32 -4.57
N ALA A 134 7.41 0.93 -3.85
CA ALA A 134 8.83 0.69 -4.07
C ALA A 134 9.33 -0.63 -3.47
N SER A 135 8.62 -1.21 -2.49
CA SER A 135 9.05 -2.40 -1.75
C SER A 135 9.28 -3.61 -2.66
N PHE A 136 8.34 -3.94 -3.56
CA PHE A 136 8.49 -5.10 -4.45
C PHE A 136 9.69 -4.99 -5.40
N PRO A 137 9.85 -3.92 -6.21
CA PRO A 137 11.01 -3.82 -7.11
C PRO A 137 12.35 -3.82 -6.37
N LEU A 138 12.42 -3.22 -5.17
CA LEU A 138 13.63 -3.23 -4.34
C LEU A 138 13.99 -4.65 -3.88
N LEU A 139 13.01 -5.41 -3.39
CA LEU A 139 13.23 -6.80 -2.97
C LEU A 139 13.49 -7.75 -4.15
N ALA A 140 12.83 -7.55 -5.29
CA ALA A 140 13.08 -8.32 -6.51
C ALA A 140 14.52 -8.13 -7.02
N ARG A 141 15.08 -6.92 -6.91
CA ARG A 141 16.50 -6.65 -7.21
C ARG A 141 17.45 -7.38 -6.27
N HIS A 142 17.05 -7.58 -5.01
CA HIS A 142 17.85 -8.32 -4.02
C HIS A 142 17.78 -9.84 -4.23
N ALA A 143 16.59 -10.39 -4.47
CA ALA A 143 16.33 -11.82 -4.58
C ALA A 143 16.18 -12.30 -6.04
N ARG A 144 17.16 -11.98 -6.91
CA ARG A 144 17.19 -12.26 -8.37
C ARG A 144 16.44 -13.55 -8.79
N ALA A 145 16.64 -14.65 -8.07
CA ALA A 145 15.80 -15.85 -8.13
C ALA A 145 14.83 -15.88 -6.94
N GLY A 146 13.52 -15.85 -7.21
CA GLY A 146 12.48 -15.87 -6.17
C GLY A 146 11.57 -14.64 -6.11
N ALA A 147 11.68 -13.69 -7.06
CA ALA A 147 10.77 -12.56 -7.14
C ALA A 147 9.29 -12.97 -7.21
N ALA A 148 8.96 -14.05 -7.95
CA ALA A 148 7.61 -14.59 -8.00
C ALA A 148 7.14 -15.13 -6.64
N TRP A 149 8.05 -15.77 -5.87
CA TRP A 149 7.75 -16.25 -4.53
C TRP A 149 7.54 -15.09 -3.54
N LEU A 150 8.38 -14.05 -3.62
CA LEU A 150 8.20 -12.83 -2.84
C LEU A 150 6.85 -12.17 -3.15
N TYR A 151 6.50 -12.06 -4.43
CA TYR A 151 5.19 -11.54 -4.83
C TYR A 151 4.05 -12.37 -4.23
N ALA A 152 4.11 -13.70 -4.33
CA ALA A 152 3.11 -14.59 -3.76
C ALA A 152 2.99 -14.44 -2.23
N MET A 153 4.11 -14.29 -1.51
CA MET A 153 4.11 -14.08 -0.06
C MET A 153 3.51 -12.73 0.32
N ASN A 154 3.82 -11.65 -0.41
CA ASN A 154 3.19 -10.36 -0.20
C ASN A 154 1.68 -10.40 -0.49
N THR A 155 1.27 -11.04 -1.58
CA THR A 155 -0.16 -11.22 -1.92
C THR A 155 -0.89 -12.03 -0.85
N ALA A 156 -0.31 -13.12 -0.36
CA ALA A 156 -0.88 -13.91 0.73
C ALA A 156 -0.99 -13.08 2.03
N GLY A 157 0.04 -12.31 2.33
CA GLY A 157 0.03 -11.35 3.44
C GLY A 157 -1.08 -10.32 3.29
N ALA A 158 -1.22 -9.73 2.12
CA ALA A 158 -2.25 -8.75 1.78
C ALA A 158 -3.69 -9.30 1.97
N VAL A 159 -3.97 -10.51 1.48
CA VAL A 159 -5.27 -11.18 1.69
C VAL A 159 -5.55 -11.41 3.18
N LEU A 160 -4.57 -11.94 3.92
CA LEU A 160 -4.75 -12.20 5.34
C LEU A 160 -4.84 -10.91 6.16
N GLY A 161 -4.07 -9.89 5.80
CA GLY A 161 -4.08 -8.57 6.42
C GLY A 161 -5.39 -7.83 6.18
N SER A 162 -5.96 -7.90 4.98
CA SER A 162 -7.26 -7.28 4.70
C SER A 162 -8.36 -7.94 5.53
N LEU A 163 -8.43 -9.28 5.54
CA LEU A 163 -9.41 -10.04 6.32
C LEU A 163 -9.24 -9.82 7.83
N PHE A 164 -8.03 -9.98 8.35
CA PHE A 164 -7.76 -9.84 9.79
C PHE A 164 -7.90 -8.38 10.25
N GLY A 165 -7.42 -7.43 9.44
CA GLY A 165 -7.56 -6.01 9.67
C GLY A 165 -9.01 -5.57 9.75
N GLY A 166 -9.78 -5.84 8.70
CA GLY A 166 -11.15 -5.39 8.57
C GLY A 166 -12.16 -6.12 9.45
N LEU A 167 -12.02 -7.44 9.60
CA LEU A 167 -12.99 -8.28 10.33
C LEU A 167 -12.68 -8.45 11.82
N ILE A 168 -11.40 -8.35 12.22
CA ILE A 168 -10.99 -8.67 13.59
C ILE A 168 -10.37 -7.45 14.28
N LEU A 169 -9.29 -6.87 13.75
CA LEU A 169 -8.59 -5.78 14.42
C LEU A 169 -9.46 -4.53 14.56
N LEU A 170 -10.07 -4.05 13.47
CA LEU A 170 -10.91 -2.85 13.49
C LEU A 170 -12.09 -2.97 14.48
N PRO A 171 -12.88 -4.07 14.46
CA PRO A 171 -13.96 -4.25 15.42
C PRO A 171 -13.49 -4.49 16.87
N ALA A 172 -12.41 -5.24 17.08
CA ALA A 172 -12.00 -5.65 18.42
C ALA A 172 -11.23 -4.57 19.21
N ILE A 173 -10.29 -3.88 18.55
CA ILE A 173 -9.38 -2.94 19.23
C ILE A 173 -9.53 -1.49 18.73
N GLY A 174 -10.35 -1.26 17.71
CA GLY A 174 -10.65 0.06 17.16
C GLY A 174 -9.54 0.61 16.26
N ALA A 175 -9.89 1.64 15.48
CA ALA A 175 -9.00 2.23 14.48
C ALA A 175 -7.68 2.76 15.06
N SER A 176 -7.70 3.42 16.22
CA SER A 176 -6.49 3.99 16.81
C SER A 176 -5.47 2.91 17.19
N SER A 177 -5.91 1.86 17.88
CA SER A 177 -5.04 0.76 18.31
C SER A 177 -4.53 -0.06 17.13
N THR A 178 -5.40 -0.36 16.14
CA THR A 178 -4.98 -1.05 14.91
C THR A 178 -3.91 -0.26 14.17
N ARG A 179 -4.07 1.06 14.05
CA ARG A 179 -3.10 1.94 13.39
C ARG A 179 -1.76 1.91 14.09
N ILE A 180 -1.74 2.03 15.42
CA ILE A 180 -0.50 1.96 16.20
C ILE A 180 0.16 0.58 16.03
N ALA A 181 -0.60 -0.50 16.11
CA ALA A 181 -0.08 -1.86 15.94
C ALA A 181 0.54 -2.07 14.56
N ALA A 182 -0.17 -1.69 13.48
CA ALA A 182 0.34 -1.77 12.11
C ALA A 182 1.60 -0.90 11.91
N SER A 183 1.60 0.32 12.44
CA SER A 183 2.75 1.23 12.38
C SER A 183 3.99 0.68 13.09
N VAL A 184 3.81 0.14 14.29
CA VAL A 184 4.92 -0.46 15.05
C VAL A 184 5.45 -1.69 14.32
N LEU A 185 4.57 -2.50 13.74
CA LEU A 185 4.97 -3.67 12.96
C LEU A 185 5.81 -3.29 11.73
N ASP A 186 5.41 -2.27 10.97
CA ASP A 186 6.21 -1.77 9.83
C ASP A 186 7.57 -1.22 10.25
N ILE A 187 7.62 -0.49 11.36
CA ILE A 187 8.90 0.00 11.91
C ILE A 187 9.81 -1.18 12.29
N VAL A 188 9.26 -2.22 12.92
CA VAL A 188 10.00 -3.45 13.26
C VAL A 188 10.48 -4.16 12.00
N ILE A 189 9.61 -4.31 10.99
CA ILE A 189 9.99 -4.90 9.69
C ILE A 189 11.15 -4.12 9.07
N GLY A 190 11.06 -2.79 9.08
CA GLY A 190 12.09 -1.93 8.52
C GLY A 190 13.44 -2.03 9.24
N PHE A 191 13.45 -2.04 10.58
CA PHE A 191 14.67 -2.26 11.35
C PHE A 191 15.26 -3.65 11.15
N LEU A 192 14.43 -4.70 11.07
CA LEU A 192 14.89 -6.05 10.76
C LEU A 192 15.51 -6.12 9.36
N ALA A 193 14.88 -5.52 8.36
CA ALA A 193 15.44 -5.43 7.00
C ALA A 193 16.78 -4.67 6.97
N LEU A 194 16.90 -3.56 7.71
CA LEU A 194 18.15 -2.81 7.83
C LEU A 194 19.25 -3.64 8.51
N SER A 195 18.92 -4.37 9.58
CA SER A 195 19.86 -5.26 10.27
C SER A 195 20.37 -6.38 9.35
N LEU A 196 19.48 -6.99 8.56
CA LEU A 196 19.84 -7.97 7.53
C LEU A 196 20.71 -7.36 6.43
N ALA A 197 20.42 -6.12 5.98
CA ALA A 197 21.20 -5.42 4.97
C ALA A 197 22.63 -5.04 5.44
N MET A 198 22.82 -4.91 6.75
CA MET A 198 24.14 -4.72 7.38
C MET A 198 24.90 -6.04 7.53
N ALA A 199 24.20 -7.13 7.90
CA ALA A 199 24.79 -8.45 8.07
C ALA A 199 25.20 -9.12 6.76
N ILE A 200 24.51 -8.80 5.66
CA ILE A 200 24.87 -9.28 4.32
C ILE A 200 25.94 -8.33 3.75
N GLU A 201 27.18 -8.83 3.65
CA GLU A 201 28.24 -8.15 2.88
C GLU A 201 27.71 -7.82 1.49
N PRO A 202 28.05 -6.64 0.91
CA PRO A 202 27.62 -6.29 -0.42
C PRO A 202 28.15 -7.34 -1.40
N GLY A 203 27.29 -8.30 -1.74
CA GLY A 203 27.56 -9.25 -2.80
C GLY A 203 27.89 -8.46 -4.06
N SER A 204 29.01 -8.79 -4.67
CA SER A 204 29.66 -8.24 -5.86
C SER A 204 28.81 -8.24 -7.14
N GLY A 205 27.48 -8.17 -7.04
CA GLY A 205 26.54 -8.05 -8.15
C GLY A 205 26.06 -6.61 -8.40
N GLN A 206 26.66 -5.62 -7.76
CA GLN A 206 26.29 -4.20 -7.92
C GLN A 206 26.58 -3.65 -9.33
N GLU A 207 27.47 -4.28 -10.11
CA GLU A 207 27.91 -3.76 -11.41
C GLU A 207 27.10 -4.28 -12.62
N GLU A 208 26.42 -5.44 -12.53
CA GLU A 208 25.70 -6.00 -13.70
C GLU A 208 24.23 -5.56 -13.82
N ALA A 209 23.62 -4.99 -12.78
CA ALA A 209 22.24 -4.49 -12.85
C ALA A 209 22.07 -3.24 -13.74
N GLN A 210 23.18 -2.68 -14.21
CA GLN A 210 23.21 -1.59 -15.19
C GLN A 210 23.12 -2.06 -16.64
N ARG A 211 23.08 -3.38 -16.90
CA ARG A 211 23.18 -3.95 -18.26
C ARG A 211 21.92 -4.62 -18.81
N ASN A 212 20.80 -4.55 -18.10
CA ASN A 212 19.51 -4.67 -18.77
C ASN A 212 19.07 -3.26 -19.14
N ASP A 213 19.53 -2.84 -20.32
CA ASP A 213 18.78 -1.89 -21.14
C ASP A 213 17.41 -2.54 -21.36
N GLY A 214 16.50 -2.28 -20.41
CA GLY A 214 15.12 -2.73 -20.53
C GLY A 214 14.60 -2.15 -21.82
N GLU A 215 14.19 -3.02 -22.75
CA GLU A 215 13.37 -2.59 -23.88
C GLU A 215 12.34 -1.61 -23.34
N ALA A 216 12.37 -0.38 -23.85
CA ALA A 216 11.43 0.64 -23.45
C ALA A 216 10.04 0.06 -23.71
N VAL A 217 9.34 -0.31 -22.63
CA VAL A 217 7.98 -0.82 -22.70
C VAL A 217 7.16 0.24 -23.41
N GLY A 218 6.68 -0.07 -24.62
CA GLY A 218 5.98 0.90 -25.44
C GLY A 218 4.82 1.51 -24.68
N TRP A 219 4.60 2.82 -24.84
CA TRP A 219 3.47 3.54 -24.22
C TRP A 219 2.13 2.81 -24.43
N GLN A 220 1.97 2.13 -25.56
CA GLN A 220 0.79 1.31 -25.86
C GLN A 220 0.58 0.17 -24.85
N LEU A 221 1.64 -0.56 -24.48
CA LEU A 221 1.57 -1.64 -23.50
C LEU A 221 1.35 -1.09 -22.08
N LEU A 222 1.95 0.06 -21.74
CA LEU A 222 1.66 0.76 -20.49
C LEU A 222 0.20 1.21 -20.44
N ALA A 223 -0.33 1.74 -21.54
CA ALA A 223 -1.72 2.17 -21.65
C ALA A 223 -2.69 0.99 -21.54
N THR A 224 -2.39 -0.17 -22.16
CA THR A 224 -3.25 -1.35 -22.02
C THR A 224 -3.25 -1.92 -20.61
N ILE A 225 -2.09 -2.01 -19.95
CA ILE A 225 -1.98 -2.43 -18.54
C ILE A 225 -2.74 -1.46 -17.64
N ALA A 226 -2.56 -0.15 -17.85
CA ALA A 226 -3.26 0.88 -17.07
C ALA A 226 -4.79 0.81 -17.27
N LEU A 227 -5.25 0.61 -18.51
CA LEU A 227 -6.67 0.44 -18.82
C LEU A 227 -7.25 -0.82 -18.18
N TRP A 228 -6.52 -1.94 -18.21
CA TRP A 228 -6.93 -3.17 -17.53
C TRP A 228 -7.00 -2.99 -16.03
N GLY A 229 -5.98 -2.38 -15.42
CA GLY A 229 -5.98 -2.05 -14.00
C GLY A 229 -7.14 -1.14 -13.61
N ALA A 230 -7.40 -0.09 -14.39
CA ALA A 230 -8.53 0.80 -14.18
C ALA A 230 -9.88 0.07 -14.29
N ALA A 231 -10.03 -0.85 -15.26
CA ALA A 231 -11.23 -1.66 -15.40
C ALA A 231 -11.42 -2.62 -14.21
N THR A 232 -10.34 -3.26 -13.73
CA THR A 232 -10.36 -4.11 -12.53
C THR A 232 -10.79 -3.33 -11.30
N MET A 233 -10.21 -2.14 -11.07
CA MET A 233 -10.57 -1.27 -9.94
C MET A 233 -12.01 -0.76 -10.03
N ALA A 234 -12.51 -0.47 -11.24
CA ALA A 234 -13.91 -0.12 -11.44
C ALA A 234 -14.84 -1.30 -11.11
N GLY A 235 -14.45 -2.52 -11.48
CA GLY A 235 -15.14 -3.75 -11.11
C GLY A 235 -15.15 -3.98 -9.59
N GLU A 236 -14.02 -3.71 -8.93
CA GLU A 236 -13.89 -3.76 -7.48
C GLU A 236 -14.90 -2.85 -6.79
N LEU A 237 -14.94 -1.58 -7.20
CA LEU A 237 -15.87 -0.59 -6.66
C LEU A 237 -17.34 -0.92 -6.93
N ALA A 238 -17.65 -1.50 -8.09
CA ALA A 238 -19.00 -1.95 -8.43
C ALA A 238 -19.45 -3.14 -7.54
N CYS A 239 -18.54 -4.09 -7.29
CA CYS A 239 -18.76 -5.21 -6.38
C CYS A 239 -18.97 -4.71 -4.94
N GLU A 240 -18.11 -3.80 -4.49
CA GLU A 240 -18.17 -3.20 -3.16
C GLU A 240 -19.49 -2.48 -2.92
N ARG A 241 -19.98 -1.73 -3.92
CA ARG A 241 -21.28 -1.07 -3.82
C ARG A 241 -22.42 -2.07 -3.68
N THR A 242 -22.40 -3.16 -4.44
CA THR A 242 -23.45 -4.19 -4.40
C THR A 242 -23.43 -4.94 -3.07
N LEU A 243 -22.25 -5.29 -2.59
CA LEU A 243 -22.08 -6.01 -1.33
C LEU A 243 -22.35 -5.12 -0.10
N ALA A 244 -22.06 -3.82 -0.18
CA ALA A 244 -22.40 -2.87 0.87
C ALA A 244 -23.93 -2.74 1.05
N LEU A 245 -24.70 -2.85 -0.04
CA LEU A 245 -26.17 -2.90 0.03
C LEU A 245 -26.68 -4.18 0.71
N ALA A 246 -25.97 -5.29 0.58
CA ALA A 246 -26.34 -6.57 1.20
C ALA A 246 -25.92 -6.66 2.68
N LEU A 247 -24.71 -6.21 3.01
CA LEU A 247 -24.12 -6.34 4.35
C LEU A 247 -24.42 -5.16 5.28
N GLY A 248 -24.90 -4.02 4.75
CA GLY A 248 -25.20 -2.81 5.52
C GLY A 248 -23.98 -2.10 6.11
N SER A 249 -22.76 -2.58 5.85
CA SER A 249 -21.50 -2.05 6.36
C SER A 249 -20.46 -1.93 5.25
N SER A 250 -19.97 -0.71 5.00
CA SER A 250 -18.95 -0.44 3.98
C SER A 250 -17.59 -1.07 4.33
N VAL A 251 -17.26 -1.21 5.62
CA VAL A 251 -15.99 -1.79 6.07
C VAL A 251 -15.95 -3.29 5.76
N TYR A 252 -17.04 -4.01 6.03
CA TYR A 252 -17.11 -5.44 5.71
C TYR A 252 -17.13 -5.68 4.21
N SER A 253 -17.88 -4.85 3.47
CA SER A 253 -17.91 -4.91 2.01
C SER A 253 -16.53 -4.74 1.40
N LEU A 254 -15.83 -3.66 1.78
CA LEU A 254 -14.46 -3.37 1.33
C LEU A 254 -13.51 -4.53 1.66
N THR A 255 -13.61 -5.07 2.88
CA THR A 255 -12.74 -6.18 3.32
C THR A 255 -12.88 -7.42 2.44
N PHE A 256 -14.11 -7.86 2.18
CA PHE A 256 -14.35 -9.05 1.35
C PHE A 256 -13.95 -8.82 -0.11
N VAL A 257 -14.25 -7.64 -0.64
CA VAL A 257 -13.94 -7.29 -2.03
C VAL A 257 -12.43 -7.23 -2.25
N VAL A 258 -11.70 -6.50 -1.41
CA VAL A 258 -10.24 -6.41 -1.49
C VAL A 258 -9.60 -7.80 -1.35
N ALA A 259 -10.07 -8.63 -0.40
CA ALA A 259 -9.55 -9.98 -0.23
C ALA A 259 -9.79 -10.87 -1.47
N ALA A 260 -10.98 -10.81 -2.06
CA ALA A 260 -11.33 -11.58 -3.25
C ALA A 260 -10.52 -11.15 -4.48
N PHE A 261 -10.39 -9.85 -4.72
CA PHE A 261 -9.64 -9.33 -5.87
C PHE A 261 -8.15 -9.63 -5.80
N ILE A 262 -7.57 -9.64 -4.60
CA ILE A 262 -6.15 -9.99 -4.41
C ILE A 262 -5.92 -11.51 -4.52
N ALA A 263 -6.90 -12.32 -4.12
CA ALA A 263 -6.81 -13.78 -4.21
C ALA A 263 -6.92 -14.33 -5.64
N GLY A 264 -7.65 -13.62 -6.52
CA GLY A 264 -7.89 -14.01 -7.91
C GLY A 264 -9.27 -14.61 -8.15
#